data_AF-A0A1L9BIF8-F1
#
_entry.id   AF-A0A1L9BIF8-F1
#
_cell.length_a   1.000
_cell.length_b   1.000
_cell.length_c   1.000
_cell.angle_alpha   90.00
_cell.angle_beta   90.00
_cell.angle_gamma   90.00
#
_symmetry.space_group_name_H-M   'P 1'
#
loop_
_entity.id
_entity.type
_entity.pdbx_description
1 polymer ?
#
loop_
_entity_poly.entity_id
_entity_poly.type
_entity_poly.pdbx_seq_one_letter_code
_entity_poly.pdbx_strand_id
1 'polypeptide(L)'
;MSGGVGVDSQLVFERAREFVASCTGFRDTAISPAAVDRVVRMELARGRSPSELLAEMHRPGSALERALLDAVLVGETYFFRHPEQFRFLATEAVSAAMRRGTMTMRAWSAGCASGEESYSIAACLLNMVTPGVQVEVLGTDLHEGRLAFARRGVYGNWSRRESGPLLYPVYQETADGRVSVIDSVRAVTHFVQANLLEPLAEKHGQFDVIFCRNVLTYFSPDAVQQAVRHLARVLVPGGYLLLGTVEMDNAPAGLVRVGPPELQAFRRLTPQELAPPPKPPPPEPPKVALRVPPPAPAPAPPPPTAVSLHTEALQRIEGGDESGAASTLEALLQQFRDYLPGMLELALLRERAGAREAAFALMHNVRDCASRLPPDQVIEGPEPLPARFYRASADAFLTLGSIE
;
A
#
# COMPACT_ATOMS: atom_id res chain seq x y z
N MET A 1 24.36 21.38 -42.44
CA MET A 1 23.30 20.92 -43.37
C MET A 1 22.23 20.26 -42.52
N SER A 2 21.08 20.90 -42.41
CA SER A 2 19.90 20.39 -41.70
C SER A 2 19.29 19.24 -42.51
N GLY A 3 19.64 18.00 -42.15
CA GLY A 3 19.05 16.80 -42.73
C GLY A 3 17.58 16.72 -42.32
N GLY A 4 16.68 16.97 -43.28
CA GLY A 4 15.24 16.77 -43.09
C GLY A 4 14.97 15.32 -42.73
N VAL A 5 14.32 15.11 -41.58
CA VAL A 5 13.77 13.81 -41.19
C VAL A 5 12.74 13.44 -42.25
N GLY A 6 12.98 12.39 -43.03
CA GLY A 6 12.03 11.92 -44.04
C GLY A 6 10.70 11.51 -43.40
N VAL A 7 9.60 11.58 -44.16
CA VAL A 7 8.22 11.25 -43.70
C VAL A 7 8.17 9.88 -43.00
N ASP A 8 8.89 8.89 -43.52
CA ASP A 8 8.99 7.55 -42.93
C ASP A 8 9.65 7.54 -41.55
N SER A 9 10.62 8.43 -41.32
CA SER A 9 11.29 8.54 -40.02
C SER A 9 10.37 9.16 -38.97
N GLN A 10 9.58 10.18 -39.33
CA GLN A 10 8.61 10.79 -38.42
C GLN A 10 7.53 9.78 -37.99
N LEU A 11 7.08 8.95 -38.93
CA LEU A 11 6.11 7.89 -38.66
C LEU A 11 6.61 6.89 -37.59
N VAL A 12 7.90 6.52 -37.58
CA VAL A 12 8.43 5.59 -36.55
C VAL A 12 8.31 6.15 -35.15
N PHE A 13 8.58 7.46 -34.95
CA PHE A 13 8.48 8.08 -33.64
C PHE A 13 7.04 8.13 -33.12
N GLU A 14 6.07 8.39 -34.00
CA GLU A 14 4.64 8.36 -33.66
C GLU A 14 4.21 6.93 -33.31
N ARG A 15 4.52 5.96 -34.17
CA ARG A 15 4.18 4.54 -33.93
C ARG A 15 4.84 3.97 -32.68
N ALA A 16 6.08 4.34 -32.36
CA ALA A 16 6.75 3.90 -31.14
C ALA A 16 6.03 4.37 -29.88
N ARG A 17 5.49 5.60 -29.89
CA ARG A 17 4.73 6.15 -28.75
C ARG A 17 3.36 5.49 -28.62
N GLU A 18 2.65 5.31 -29.73
CA GLU A 18 1.38 4.56 -29.77
C GLU A 18 1.56 3.13 -29.28
N PHE A 19 2.62 2.46 -29.72
CA PHE A 19 2.96 1.11 -29.29
C PHE A 19 3.16 1.04 -27.78
N VAL A 20 4.01 1.91 -27.21
CA VAL A 20 4.25 1.96 -25.77
C VAL A 20 2.95 2.21 -24.99
N ALA A 21 2.12 3.16 -25.42
CA ALA A 21 0.82 3.41 -24.81
C ALA A 21 -0.09 2.16 -24.83
N SER A 22 -0.15 1.48 -25.97
CA SER A 22 -0.99 0.28 -26.14
C SER A 22 -0.54 -0.90 -25.27
N CYS A 23 0.77 -1.09 -25.11
CA CYS A 23 1.31 -2.21 -24.33
C CYS A 23 1.27 -1.94 -22.82
N THR A 24 1.52 -0.70 -22.39
CA THR A 24 1.61 -0.35 -20.96
C THR A 24 0.27 0.07 -20.36
N GLY A 25 -0.67 0.55 -21.19
CA GLY A 25 -1.88 1.24 -20.72
C GLY A 25 -1.63 2.64 -20.19
N PHE A 26 -0.41 3.17 -20.33
CA PHE A 26 -0.08 4.49 -19.80
C PHE A 26 -0.84 5.57 -20.56
N ARG A 27 -1.26 6.62 -19.84
CA ARG A 27 -1.79 7.83 -20.48
C ARG A 27 -0.66 8.60 -21.17
N ASP A 28 -1.00 9.34 -22.22
CA ASP A 28 -0.01 10.09 -23.01
C ASP A 28 0.86 11.03 -22.16
N THR A 29 0.29 11.63 -21.12
CA THR A 29 1.04 12.53 -20.21
C THR A 29 2.03 11.81 -19.29
N ALA A 30 1.89 10.50 -19.11
CA ALA A 30 2.82 9.67 -18.35
C ALA A 30 3.96 9.11 -19.22
N ILE A 31 3.84 9.16 -20.55
CA ILE A 31 4.85 8.67 -21.48
C ILE A 31 5.75 9.84 -21.87
N SER A 32 7.03 9.77 -21.49
CA SER A 32 8.01 10.78 -21.91
C SER A 32 8.35 10.63 -23.39
N PRO A 33 7.95 11.56 -24.28
CA PRO A 33 8.26 11.45 -25.71
C PRO A 33 9.76 11.45 -25.94
N ALA A 34 10.50 12.26 -25.18
CA ALA A 34 11.96 12.33 -25.26
C ALA A 34 12.65 11.00 -24.92
N ALA A 35 12.09 10.21 -24.00
CA ALA A 35 12.65 8.90 -23.65
C ALA A 35 12.46 7.89 -24.78
N VAL A 36 11.26 7.84 -25.37
CA VAL A 36 10.93 6.97 -26.51
C VAL A 36 11.73 7.36 -27.75
N ASP A 37 11.75 8.66 -28.07
CA ASP A 37 12.50 9.20 -29.21
C ASP A 37 14.00 8.90 -29.11
N ARG A 38 14.57 8.93 -27.91
CA ARG A 38 15.98 8.59 -27.70
C ARG A 38 16.26 7.14 -28.10
N VAL A 39 15.38 6.20 -27.77
CA VAL A 39 15.52 4.79 -28.18
C VAL A 39 15.48 4.66 -29.70
N VAL A 40 14.48 5.27 -30.34
CA VAL A 40 14.34 5.24 -31.81
C VAL A 40 15.56 5.87 -32.49
N ARG A 41 16.04 7.02 -32.02
CA ARG A 41 17.25 7.68 -32.57
C ARG A 41 18.50 6.80 -32.41
N MET A 42 18.66 6.12 -31.28
CA MET A 42 19.79 5.20 -31.06
C MET A 42 19.77 4.04 -32.05
N GLU A 43 18.60 3.46 -32.34
CA GLU A 43 18.48 2.36 -33.30
C GLU A 43 18.72 2.82 -34.75
N LEU A 44 18.19 3.99 -35.14
CA LEU A 44 18.49 4.58 -36.44
C LEU A 44 19.99 4.89 -36.59
N ALA A 45 20.64 5.39 -35.53
CA ALA A 45 22.08 5.65 -35.52
C ALA A 45 22.93 4.37 -35.61
N ARG A 46 22.37 3.21 -35.25
CA ARG A 46 22.98 1.88 -35.48
C ARG A 46 22.82 1.38 -36.92
N GLY A 47 22.26 2.19 -37.81
CA GLY A 47 22.08 1.87 -39.23
C GLY A 47 20.81 1.10 -39.55
N ARG A 48 19.90 0.94 -38.57
CA ARG A 48 18.62 0.26 -38.78
C ARG A 48 17.66 1.13 -39.56
N SER A 49 16.88 0.54 -40.45
CA SER A 49 15.94 1.29 -41.29
C SER A 49 14.61 1.53 -40.58
N PRO A 50 13.87 2.62 -40.90
CA PRO A 50 12.53 2.85 -40.35
C PRO A 50 11.56 1.66 -40.48
N SER A 51 11.57 0.96 -41.62
CA SER A 51 10.70 -0.20 -41.86
C SER A 51 11.07 -1.40 -41.00
N GLU A 52 12.36 -1.64 -40.74
CA GLU A 52 12.82 -2.67 -39.79
C GLU A 52 12.32 -2.38 -38.38
N LEU A 53 12.39 -1.13 -37.94
CA LEU A 53 11.94 -0.73 -36.61
C LEU A 53 10.42 -0.90 -36.46
N LEU A 54 9.63 -0.48 -37.45
CA LEU A 54 8.17 -0.67 -37.44
C LEU A 54 7.77 -2.15 -37.38
N ALA A 55 8.47 -3.01 -38.13
CA ALA A 55 8.21 -4.44 -38.15
C ALA A 55 8.62 -5.12 -36.84
N GLU A 56 9.76 -4.73 -36.24
CA GLU A 56 10.22 -5.36 -35.01
C GLU A 56 9.49 -4.88 -33.76
N MET A 57 9.07 -3.61 -33.72
CA MET A 57 8.41 -3.00 -32.56
C MET A 57 7.23 -3.85 -32.04
N HIS A 58 6.44 -4.42 -32.94
CA HIS A 58 5.27 -5.24 -32.61
C HIS A 58 5.59 -6.72 -32.37
N ARG A 59 6.85 -7.13 -32.53
CA ARG A 59 7.27 -8.52 -32.33
C ARG A 59 7.49 -8.77 -30.83
N PRO A 60 6.68 -9.64 -30.19
CA PRO A 60 6.81 -9.91 -28.76
C PRO A 60 8.20 -10.47 -28.41
N GLY A 61 8.76 -10.01 -27.31
CA GLY A 61 10.11 -10.33 -26.85
C GLY A 61 11.20 -9.77 -27.77
N SER A 62 10.95 -8.75 -28.58
CA SER A 62 12.01 -8.13 -29.38
C SER A 62 12.93 -7.24 -28.54
N ALA A 63 14.15 -6.98 -29.03
CA ALA A 63 15.07 -6.09 -28.34
C ALA A 63 14.55 -4.63 -28.37
N LEU A 64 13.93 -4.24 -29.50
CA LEU A 64 13.33 -2.93 -29.67
C LEU A 64 12.12 -2.73 -28.74
N GLU A 65 11.19 -3.68 -28.69
CA GLU A 65 10.05 -3.63 -27.77
C GLU A 65 10.54 -3.43 -26.33
N ARG A 66 11.46 -4.28 -25.85
CA ARG A 66 12.00 -4.16 -24.49
C ARG A 66 12.61 -2.78 -24.25
N ALA A 67 13.43 -2.29 -25.17
CA ALA A 67 14.07 -0.98 -25.03
C ALA A 67 13.05 0.17 -24.97
N LEU A 68 11.97 0.08 -25.75
CA LEU A 68 10.89 1.08 -25.76
C LEU A 68 10.09 1.06 -24.46
N LEU A 69 9.74 -0.12 -23.95
CA LEU A 69 9.03 -0.27 -22.68
C LEU A 69 9.91 0.18 -21.50
N ASP A 70 11.16 -0.30 -21.42
CA ASP A 70 12.09 0.04 -20.35
C ASP A 70 12.37 1.55 -20.26
N ALA A 71 12.27 2.28 -21.38
CA ALA A 71 12.48 3.72 -21.42
C ALA A 71 11.41 4.54 -20.68
N VAL A 72 10.22 3.97 -20.44
CA VAL A 72 9.09 4.67 -19.80
C VAL A 72 8.68 4.09 -18.45
N LEU A 73 9.09 2.85 -18.14
CA LEU A 73 8.70 2.19 -16.90
C LEU A 73 9.40 2.80 -15.68
N VAL A 74 8.61 3.48 -14.85
CA VAL A 74 9.01 3.94 -13.52
C VAL A 74 9.01 2.75 -12.57
N GLY A 75 9.90 2.75 -11.58
CA GLY A 75 9.89 1.71 -10.55
C GLY A 75 10.71 2.13 -9.35
N GLU A 76 10.40 3.32 -8.84
CA GLU A 76 10.83 3.73 -7.53
C GLU A 76 10.07 2.92 -6.48
N THR A 77 10.80 2.13 -5.70
CA THR A 77 10.27 1.31 -4.62
C THR A 77 11.31 1.16 -3.52
N TYR A 78 10.87 0.84 -2.32
CA TYR A 78 11.68 0.67 -1.12
C TYR A 78 10.89 -0.10 -0.07
N PHE A 79 11.58 -0.72 0.89
CA PHE A 79 10.95 -1.64 1.85
C PHE A 79 9.94 -0.90 2.73
N PHE A 80 8.80 -1.53 2.99
CA PHE A 80 7.73 -1.03 3.86
C PHE A 80 7.22 0.38 3.52
N ARG A 81 7.31 0.80 2.26
CA ARG A 81 6.66 2.03 1.76
C ARG A 81 5.17 2.03 2.15
N HIS A 82 4.62 3.17 2.59
CA HIS A 82 3.24 3.24 3.11
C HIS A 82 3.02 2.26 4.28
N PRO A 83 3.73 2.43 5.42
CA PRO A 83 3.70 1.50 6.55
C PRO A 83 2.29 1.27 7.13
N GLU A 84 1.38 2.24 6.99
CA GLU A 84 -0.02 2.15 7.37
C GLU A 84 -0.75 0.98 6.70
N GLN A 85 -0.42 0.67 5.45
CA GLN A 85 -1.01 -0.45 4.72
C GLN A 85 -0.48 -1.81 5.18
N PHE A 86 0.77 -1.85 5.65
CA PHE A 86 1.34 -3.05 6.27
C PHE A 86 0.77 -3.30 7.67
N ARG A 87 0.46 -2.23 8.43
CA ARG A 87 -0.29 -2.35 9.68
C ARG A 87 -1.68 -2.92 9.42
N PHE A 88 -2.41 -2.39 8.43
CA PHE A 88 -3.71 -2.94 8.03
C PHE A 88 -3.62 -4.41 7.58
N LEU A 89 -2.60 -4.78 6.81
CA LEU A 89 -2.35 -6.17 6.43
C LEU A 89 -2.25 -7.06 7.68
N ALA A 90 -1.44 -6.63 8.65
CA ALA A 90 -1.18 -7.37 9.88
C ALA A 90 -2.42 -7.49 10.78
N THR A 91 -3.18 -6.41 10.97
CA THR A 91 -4.28 -6.36 11.95
C THR A 91 -5.60 -6.87 11.37
N GLU A 92 -5.92 -6.52 10.13
CA GLU A 92 -7.22 -6.80 9.52
C GLU A 92 -7.18 -7.95 8.52
N ALA A 93 -6.34 -7.87 7.49
CA ALA A 93 -6.38 -8.82 6.39
C ALA A 93 -5.98 -10.24 6.82
N VAL A 94 -4.90 -10.37 7.61
CA VAL A 94 -4.48 -11.65 8.21
C VAL A 94 -5.56 -12.18 9.15
N SER A 95 -6.06 -11.37 10.08
CA SER A 95 -7.11 -11.77 11.02
C SER A 95 -8.37 -12.26 10.32
N ALA A 96 -8.79 -11.58 9.24
CA ALA A 96 -9.92 -11.98 8.43
C ALA A 96 -9.67 -13.32 7.74
N ALA A 97 -8.48 -13.55 7.19
CA ALA A 97 -8.11 -14.84 6.60
C ALA A 97 -8.11 -15.97 7.64
N MET A 98 -7.59 -15.72 8.84
CA MET A 98 -7.58 -16.72 9.92
C MET A 98 -8.99 -17.10 10.36
N ARG A 99 -9.91 -16.13 10.46
CA ARG A 99 -11.33 -16.40 10.75
C ARG A 99 -12.02 -17.25 9.69
N ARG A 100 -11.56 -17.19 8.42
CA ARG A 100 -12.05 -18.05 7.33
C ARG A 100 -11.46 -19.47 7.38
N GLY A 101 -10.48 -19.73 8.25
CA GLY A 101 -9.75 -21.00 8.28
C GLY A 101 -8.77 -21.15 7.11
N THR A 102 -8.23 -20.03 6.59
CA THR A 102 -7.22 -20.06 5.52
C THR A 102 -5.98 -20.84 5.96
N MET A 103 -5.64 -21.89 5.21
CA MET A 103 -4.44 -22.71 5.45
C MET A 103 -3.21 -22.23 4.66
N THR A 104 -3.43 -21.45 3.60
CA THR A 104 -2.37 -20.84 2.78
C THR A 104 -2.75 -19.40 2.50
N MET A 105 -2.01 -18.46 3.07
CA MET A 105 -2.19 -17.03 2.85
C MET A 105 -1.47 -16.61 1.57
N ARG A 106 -2.23 -16.31 0.52
CA ARG A 106 -1.66 -15.94 -0.79
C ARG A 106 -1.75 -14.43 -1.00
N ALA A 107 -0.61 -13.80 -1.29
CA ALA A 107 -0.53 -12.39 -1.61
C ALA A 107 0.03 -12.12 -3.00
N TRP A 108 -0.37 -11.01 -3.60
CA TRP A 108 0.16 -10.55 -4.88
C TRP A 108 0.56 -9.08 -4.82
N SER A 109 1.82 -8.77 -5.15
CA SER A 109 2.35 -7.44 -5.44
C SER A 109 2.35 -7.23 -6.97
N ALA A 110 1.35 -6.49 -7.46
CA ALA A 110 1.09 -6.18 -8.85
C ALA A 110 1.81 -4.87 -9.24
N GLY A 111 2.82 -4.97 -10.10
CA GLY A 111 3.75 -3.88 -10.40
C GLY A 111 4.85 -3.76 -9.34
N CYS A 112 5.47 -4.90 -9.01
CA CYS A 112 6.39 -5.02 -7.87
C CYS A 112 7.76 -4.33 -8.05
N ALA A 113 8.06 -3.82 -9.25
CA ALA A 113 9.34 -3.23 -9.61
C ALA A 113 10.52 -4.15 -9.24
N SER A 114 11.44 -3.68 -8.38
CA SER A 114 12.62 -4.42 -7.91
C SER A 114 12.36 -5.33 -6.72
N GLY A 115 11.09 -5.53 -6.32
CA GLY A 115 10.67 -6.59 -5.39
C GLY A 115 10.63 -6.20 -3.91
N GLU A 116 11.04 -4.99 -3.54
CA GLU A 116 11.01 -4.52 -2.14
C GLU A 116 9.63 -4.67 -1.51
N GLU A 117 8.55 -4.31 -2.23
CA GLU A 117 7.19 -4.46 -1.74
C GLU A 117 6.81 -5.93 -1.52
N SER A 118 7.13 -6.82 -2.48
CA SER A 118 6.83 -8.24 -2.38
C SER A 118 7.51 -8.88 -1.16
N TYR A 119 8.77 -8.52 -0.90
CA TYR A 119 9.49 -9.00 0.27
C TYR A 119 8.98 -8.40 1.58
N SER A 120 8.57 -7.13 1.61
CA SER A 120 7.91 -6.54 2.78
C SER A 120 6.58 -7.22 3.10
N ILE A 121 5.79 -7.58 2.08
CA ILE A 121 4.56 -8.36 2.26
C ILE A 121 4.90 -9.74 2.84
N ALA A 122 5.86 -10.45 2.25
CA ALA A 122 6.28 -11.77 2.72
C ALA A 122 6.76 -11.74 4.19
N ALA A 123 7.60 -10.77 4.55
CA ALA A 123 8.05 -10.61 5.92
C ALA A 123 6.90 -10.31 6.89
N CYS A 124 5.96 -9.43 6.52
CA CYS A 124 4.77 -9.17 7.31
C CYS A 124 3.95 -10.45 7.53
N LEU A 125 3.61 -11.17 6.46
CA LEU A 125 2.80 -12.38 6.54
C LEU A 125 3.46 -13.46 7.39
N LEU A 126 4.75 -13.75 7.17
CA LEU A 126 5.49 -14.75 7.95
C LEU A 126 5.51 -14.46 9.45
N ASN A 127 5.44 -13.19 9.86
CA ASN A 127 5.41 -12.81 11.27
C ASN A 127 4.00 -12.75 11.88
N MET A 128 2.95 -12.72 11.05
CA MET A 128 1.58 -12.46 11.50
C MET A 128 0.62 -13.64 11.36
N VAL A 129 0.85 -14.55 10.40
CA VAL A 129 -0.03 -15.73 10.25
C VAL A 129 0.14 -16.70 11.42
N THR A 130 -0.91 -17.47 11.74
CA THR A 130 -0.81 -18.50 12.77
C THR A 130 0.17 -19.61 12.37
N PRO A 131 0.91 -20.19 13.33
CA PRO A 131 1.81 -21.32 13.04
C PRO A 131 1.10 -22.44 12.28
N GLY A 132 1.72 -22.93 11.21
CA GLY A 132 1.18 -23.96 10.32
C GLY A 132 0.50 -23.43 9.06
N VAL A 133 0.09 -22.16 9.03
CA VAL A 133 -0.40 -21.51 7.81
C VAL A 133 0.76 -21.25 6.85
N GLN A 134 0.62 -21.70 5.61
CA GLN A 134 1.61 -21.47 4.56
C GLN A 134 1.50 -20.04 4.02
N VAL A 135 2.62 -19.47 3.55
CA VAL A 135 2.66 -18.15 2.92
C VAL A 135 3.14 -18.29 1.49
N GLU A 136 2.45 -17.64 0.56
CA GLU A 136 2.90 -17.50 -0.83
C GLU A 136 2.75 -16.04 -1.26
N VAL A 137 3.83 -15.46 -1.79
CA VAL A 137 3.82 -14.11 -2.36
C VAL A 137 4.22 -14.17 -3.82
N LEU A 138 3.37 -13.62 -4.68
CA LEU A 138 3.67 -13.38 -6.08
C LEU A 138 4.04 -11.90 -6.27
N GLY A 139 5.16 -11.61 -6.90
CA GLY A 139 5.50 -10.30 -7.43
C GLY A 139 5.44 -10.33 -8.96
N THR A 140 4.69 -9.43 -9.58
CA THR A 140 4.68 -9.30 -11.04
C THR A 140 5.06 -7.92 -11.51
N ASP A 141 5.75 -7.82 -12.63
CA ASP A 141 6.08 -6.56 -13.28
C ASP A 141 6.20 -6.75 -14.80
N LEU A 142 6.13 -5.66 -15.56
CA LEU A 142 6.40 -5.68 -17.00
C LEU A 142 7.91 -5.75 -17.29
N HIS A 143 8.74 -5.22 -16.40
CA HIS A 143 10.17 -5.06 -16.63
C HIS A 143 10.97 -6.27 -16.10
N GLU A 144 11.32 -7.20 -16.99
CA GLU A 144 12.08 -8.41 -16.60
C GLU A 144 13.44 -8.09 -15.97
N GLY A 145 14.13 -7.02 -16.40
CA GLY A 145 15.35 -6.56 -15.73
C GLY A 145 15.18 -6.23 -14.24
N ARG A 146 14.05 -5.64 -13.83
CA ARG A 146 13.72 -5.38 -12.42
C ARG A 146 13.37 -6.66 -11.68
N LEU A 147 12.66 -7.59 -12.32
CA LEU A 147 12.37 -8.91 -11.75
C LEU A 147 13.66 -9.73 -11.54
N ALA A 148 14.60 -9.68 -12.49
CA ALA A 148 15.91 -10.29 -12.34
C ALA A 148 16.69 -9.68 -11.17
N PHE A 149 16.55 -8.37 -10.92
CA PHE A 149 17.09 -7.70 -9.73
C PHE A 149 16.40 -8.22 -8.46
N ALA A 150 15.08 -8.29 -8.45
CA ALA A 150 14.28 -8.81 -7.33
C ALA A 150 14.68 -10.24 -6.94
N ARG A 151 14.85 -11.13 -7.93
CA ARG A 151 15.27 -12.53 -7.72
C ARG A 151 16.67 -12.64 -7.11
N ARG A 152 17.56 -11.68 -7.33
CA ARG A 152 18.87 -11.63 -6.65
C ARG A 152 18.73 -11.28 -5.18
N GLY A 153 17.78 -10.40 -4.84
CA GLY A 153 17.45 -10.06 -3.45
C GLY A 153 18.54 -9.29 -2.71
N VAL A 154 19.40 -8.55 -3.42
CA VAL A 154 20.49 -7.77 -2.81
C VAL A 154 20.30 -6.28 -3.15
N TYR A 155 20.22 -5.46 -2.10
CA TYR A 155 19.78 -4.06 -2.19
C TYR A 155 20.79 -3.10 -1.53
N GLY A 156 20.76 -1.84 -1.96
CA GLY A 156 21.60 -0.77 -1.40
C GLY A 156 20.82 0.18 -0.49
N ASN A 157 21.43 1.34 -0.16
CA ASN A 157 20.83 2.38 0.69
C ASN A 157 19.46 2.86 0.22
N TRP A 158 19.25 2.99 -1.09
CA TRP A 158 18.01 3.50 -1.66
C TRP A 158 16.78 2.69 -1.20
N SER A 159 16.90 1.36 -1.19
CA SER A 159 15.82 0.47 -0.79
C SER A 159 15.56 0.48 0.72
N ARG A 160 16.52 1.01 1.50
CA ARG A 160 16.47 1.17 2.96
C ARG A 160 16.01 2.56 3.40
N ARG A 161 15.46 3.36 2.50
CA ARG A 161 14.89 4.67 2.86
C ARG A 161 13.98 4.54 4.07
N GLU A 162 13.99 5.56 4.91
CA GLU A 162 13.22 5.60 6.16
C GLU A 162 11.72 5.71 5.84
N SER A 163 11.07 4.58 5.55
CA SER A 163 9.62 4.42 5.52
C SER A 163 9.00 4.36 6.93
N GLY A 164 9.78 4.69 7.97
CA GLY A 164 9.60 4.20 9.34
C GLY A 164 10.51 3.00 9.64
N PRO A 165 10.60 2.56 10.91
CA PRO A 165 11.34 1.36 11.27
C PRO A 165 10.82 0.15 10.49
N LEU A 166 11.71 -0.79 10.14
CA LEU A 166 11.28 -2.08 9.59
C LEU A 166 10.28 -2.70 10.56
N LEU A 167 9.03 -2.88 10.11
CA LEU A 167 7.99 -3.49 10.93
C LEU A 167 8.35 -4.94 11.27
N TYR A 168 9.03 -5.61 10.34
CA TYR A 168 9.42 -7.02 10.43
C TYR A 168 10.79 -7.26 9.80
N PRO A 169 11.57 -8.26 10.26
CA PRO A 169 12.84 -8.62 9.63
C PRO A 169 12.64 -9.05 8.17
N VAL A 170 13.30 -8.35 7.24
CA VAL A 170 13.18 -8.63 5.79
C VAL A 170 14.53 -8.97 5.14
N TYR A 171 15.61 -8.39 5.65
CA TYR A 171 16.97 -8.55 5.15
C TYR A 171 17.99 -8.63 6.28
N GLN A 172 19.20 -9.09 5.95
CA GLN A 172 20.39 -9.03 6.77
C GLN A 172 21.45 -8.17 6.08
N GLU A 173 22.29 -7.50 6.86
CA GLU A 173 23.41 -6.72 6.30
C GLU A 173 24.48 -7.63 5.72
N THR A 174 25.12 -7.17 4.65
CA THR A 174 26.25 -7.85 4.01
C THR A 174 27.56 -7.10 4.31
N ALA A 175 28.69 -7.80 4.19
CA ALA A 175 30.01 -7.24 4.52
C ALA A 175 30.40 -6.00 3.70
N ASP A 176 29.78 -5.79 2.54
CA ASP A 176 29.99 -4.65 1.64
C ASP A 176 28.97 -3.51 1.86
N GLY A 177 28.27 -3.50 3.00
CA GLY A 177 27.34 -2.43 3.37
C GLY A 177 26.01 -2.44 2.60
N ARG A 178 25.74 -3.49 1.81
CA ARG A 178 24.44 -3.77 1.21
C ARG A 178 23.57 -4.60 2.16
N VAL A 179 22.38 -4.96 1.70
CA VAL A 179 21.51 -5.89 2.41
C VAL A 179 21.05 -7.02 1.50
N SER A 180 20.95 -8.22 2.04
CA SER A 180 20.43 -9.41 1.37
C SER A 180 19.14 -9.84 2.03
N VAL A 181 18.10 -10.11 1.24
CA VAL A 181 16.83 -10.64 1.74
C VAL A 181 17.07 -11.95 2.47
N ILE A 182 16.42 -12.12 3.62
CA ILE A 182 16.53 -13.33 4.45
C ILE A 182 15.92 -14.52 3.69
N ASP A 183 16.57 -15.68 3.76
CA ASP A 183 16.20 -16.86 2.97
C ASP A 183 14.75 -17.31 3.19
N SER A 184 14.22 -17.22 4.41
CA SER A 184 12.81 -17.56 4.69
C SER A 184 11.81 -16.66 3.97
N VAL A 185 12.10 -15.36 3.90
CA VAL A 185 11.30 -14.35 3.17
C VAL A 185 11.42 -14.58 1.66
N ARG A 186 12.63 -14.90 1.18
CA ARG A 186 12.89 -15.22 -0.23
C ARG A 186 12.18 -16.50 -0.67
N ALA A 187 12.16 -17.54 0.16
CA ALA A 187 11.62 -18.85 -0.18
C ALA A 187 10.11 -18.83 -0.49
N VAL A 188 9.35 -17.91 0.11
CA VAL A 188 7.90 -17.77 -0.12
C VAL A 188 7.56 -16.78 -1.22
N THR A 189 8.55 -16.11 -1.82
CA THR A 189 8.33 -15.01 -2.77
C THR A 189 8.77 -15.38 -4.18
N HIS A 190 7.86 -15.28 -5.15
CA HIS A 190 8.07 -15.68 -6.54
C HIS A 190 7.85 -14.50 -7.50
N PHE A 191 8.66 -14.40 -8.55
CA PHE A 191 8.62 -13.27 -9.48
C PHE A 191 8.36 -13.70 -10.92
N VAL A 192 7.31 -13.13 -11.55
CA VAL A 192 6.86 -13.47 -12.91
C VAL A 192 6.62 -12.21 -13.72
N GLN A 193 7.06 -12.20 -14.99
CA GLN A 193 6.74 -11.12 -15.90
C GLN A 193 5.26 -11.19 -16.29
N ALA A 194 4.50 -10.12 -16.07
CA ALA A 194 3.08 -10.08 -16.40
C ALA A 194 2.59 -8.66 -16.68
N ASN A 195 1.59 -8.57 -17.56
CA ASN A 195 0.89 -7.32 -17.87
C ASN A 195 -0.47 -7.29 -17.15
N LEU A 196 -0.76 -6.23 -16.38
CA LEU A 196 -2.03 -6.06 -15.67
C LEU A 196 -3.25 -5.94 -16.60
N LEU A 197 -3.01 -5.57 -17.86
CA LEU A 197 -4.05 -5.51 -18.89
C LEU A 197 -4.41 -6.87 -19.48
N GLU A 198 -3.64 -7.93 -19.19
CA GLU A 198 -3.95 -9.30 -19.60
C GLU A 198 -4.83 -10.04 -18.57
N PRO A 199 -5.53 -11.10 -18.97
CA PRO A 199 -6.27 -11.95 -18.04
C PRO A 199 -5.31 -12.79 -17.18
N LEU A 200 -5.05 -12.32 -15.97
CA LEU A 200 -4.09 -12.94 -15.03
C LEU A 200 -4.71 -14.05 -14.15
N ALA A 201 -6.03 -14.08 -14.03
CA ALA A 201 -6.77 -15.01 -13.17
C ALA A 201 -6.56 -16.49 -13.52
N GLU A 202 -6.54 -16.80 -14.80
CA GLU A 202 -6.40 -18.16 -15.31
C GLU A 202 -4.97 -18.69 -15.09
N LYS A 203 -3.99 -17.80 -14.93
CA LYS A 203 -2.57 -18.14 -14.83
C LYS A 203 -2.10 -18.35 -13.39
N HIS A 204 -2.65 -17.62 -12.40
CA HIS A 204 -2.06 -17.54 -11.06
C HIS A 204 -3.01 -17.88 -9.90
N GLY A 205 -4.29 -18.13 -10.18
CA GLY A 205 -5.29 -18.50 -9.18
C GLY A 205 -5.83 -17.29 -8.40
N GLN A 206 -6.28 -17.54 -7.16
CA GLN A 206 -6.88 -16.52 -6.29
C GLN A 206 -5.97 -16.08 -5.14
N PHE A 207 -6.17 -14.86 -4.64
CA PHE A 207 -5.35 -14.23 -3.61
C PHE A 207 -6.20 -13.71 -2.44
N ASP A 208 -5.67 -13.83 -1.22
CA ASP A 208 -6.26 -13.25 -0.02
C ASP A 208 -6.04 -11.74 0.03
N VAL A 209 -4.88 -11.28 -0.45
CA VAL A 209 -4.52 -9.86 -0.49
C VAL A 209 -3.74 -9.52 -1.77
N ILE A 210 -4.03 -8.35 -2.33
CA ILE A 210 -3.34 -7.82 -3.51
C ILE A 210 -2.91 -6.39 -3.20
N PHE A 211 -1.65 -6.10 -3.44
CA PHE A 211 -1.07 -4.76 -3.44
C PHE A 211 -0.85 -4.37 -4.90
N CYS A 212 -1.42 -3.25 -5.33
CA CYS A 212 -1.22 -2.69 -6.68
C CYS A 212 -1.04 -1.18 -6.53
N ARG A 213 0.14 -0.77 -6.07
CA ARG A 213 0.35 0.59 -5.56
C ARG A 213 1.32 1.40 -6.40
N ASN A 214 0.96 2.66 -6.63
CA ASN A 214 1.79 3.59 -7.41
C ASN A 214 2.04 3.09 -8.85
N VAL A 215 1.10 2.32 -9.38
CA VAL A 215 1.12 1.75 -10.74
C VAL A 215 0.02 2.38 -11.57
N LEU A 216 -1.20 2.41 -11.03
CA LEU A 216 -2.39 2.91 -11.72
C LEU A 216 -2.31 4.43 -11.97
N THR A 217 -1.50 5.14 -11.19
CA THR A 217 -1.23 6.58 -11.39
C THR A 217 -0.71 6.92 -12.78
N TYR A 218 -0.11 5.97 -13.51
CA TYR A 218 0.39 6.19 -14.88
C TYR A 218 -0.63 5.82 -15.96
N PHE A 219 -1.70 5.10 -15.61
CA PHE A 219 -2.61 4.48 -16.57
C PHE A 219 -3.62 5.50 -17.13
N SER A 220 -4.15 5.20 -18.32
CA SER A 220 -5.34 5.86 -18.85
C SER A 220 -6.59 5.40 -18.06
N PRO A 221 -7.69 6.18 -18.05
CA PRO A 221 -8.89 5.80 -17.31
C PRO A 221 -9.44 4.42 -17.69
N ASP A 222 -9.41 4.06 -18.97
CA ASP A 222 -9.87 2.76 -19.46
C ASP A 222 -8.95 1.62 -19.01
N ALA A 223 -7.64 1.85 -19.04
CA ALA A 223 -6.64 0.91 -18.56
C ALA A 223 -6.75 0.67 -17.05
N VAL A 224 -7.00 1.72 -16.25
CA VAL A 224 -7.28 1.60 -14.81
C VAL A 224 -8.48 0.68 -14.58
N GLN A 225 -9.60 0.95 -15.26
CA GLN A 225 -10.80 0.14 -15.11
C GLN A 225 -10.55 -1.33 -15.51
N GLN A 226 -9.80 -1.57 -16.58
CA GLN A 226 -9.45 -2.92 -17.01
C GLN A 226 -8.57 -3.65 -15.99
N ALA A 227 -7.49 -3.03 -15.54
CA ALA A 227 -6.58 -3.60 -14.54
C ALA A 227 -7.31 -3.92 -13.24
N VAL A 228 -8.10 -2.97 -12.72
CA VAL A 228 -8.87 -3.16 -11.49
C VAL A 228 -9.90 -4.29 -11.61
N ARG A 229 -10.57 -4.42 -12.77
CA ARG A 229 -11.47 -5.57 -13.03
C ARG A 229 -10.73 -6.89 -12.98
N HIS A 230 -9.51 -6.97 -13.50
CA HIS A 230 -8.70 -8.19 -13.43
C HIS A 230 -8.27 -8.51 -12.00
N LEU A 231 -7.80 -7.51 -11.25
CA LEU A 231 -7.40 -7.65 -9.85
C LEU A 231 -8.58 -8.10 -8.97
N ALA A 232 -9.74 -7.46 -9.12
CA ALA A 232 -10.94 -7.80 -8.34
C ALA A 232 -11.41 -9.25 -8.58
N ARG A 233 -11.28 -9.77 -9.81
CA ARG A 233 -11.69 -11.13 -10.17
C ARG A 233 -10.87 -12.22 -9.49
N VAL A 234 -9.60 -11.95 -9.19
CA VAL A 234 -8.70 -12.91 -8.56
C VAL A 234 -8.67 -12.83 -7.03
N LEU A 235 -9.33 -11.85 -6.42
CA LEU A 235 -9.45 -11.85 -4.96
C LEU A 235 -10.36 -12.97 -4.50
N VAL A 236 -10.02 -13.66 -3.41
CA VAL A 236 -11.00 -14.53 -2.74
C VAL A 236 -12.18 -13.67 -2.22
N PRO A 237 -13.38 -14.25 -2.05
CA PRO A 237 -14.45 -13.60 -1.29
C PRO A 237 -13.96 -13.12 0.09
N GLY A 238 -14.13 -11.84 0.40
CA GLY A 238 -13.60 -11.23 1.61
C GLY A 238 -12.10 -10.90 1.59
N GLY A 239 -11.41 -11.11 0.46
CA GLY A 239 -10.03 -10.69 0.24
C GLY A 239 -9.90 -9.18 0.01
N TYR A 240 -8.67 -8.67 0.09
CA TYR A 240 -8.39 -7.23 0.09
C TYR A 240 -7.51 -6.79 -1.08
N LEU A 241 -7.84 -5.64 -1.67
CA LEU A 241 -7.03 -4.91 -2.64
C LEU A 241 -6.56 -3.60 -1.99
N LEU A 242 -5.25 -3.38 -1.99
CA LEU A 242 -4.62 -2.14 -1.53
C LEU A 242 -4.00 -1.42 -2.71
N LEU A 243 -4.35 -0.15 -2.89
CA LEU A 243 -3.85 0.71 -3.97
C LEU A 243 -2.97 1.82 -3.40
N GLY A 244 -2.21 2.50 -4.26
CA GLY A 244 -1.39 3.63 -3.87
C GLY A 244 -2.25 4.84 -3.49
N THR A 245 -1.64 5.78 -2.77
CA THR A 245 -2.33 6.98 -2.29
C THR A 245 -2.98 7.74 -3.45
N VAL A 246 -4.28 8.02 -3.34
CA VAL A 246 -5.09 8.75 -4.33
C VAL A 246 -5.14 8.12 -5.73
N GLU A 247 -5.02 6.79 -5.84
CA GLU A 247 -5.18 6.12 -7.15
C GLU A 247 -6.64 5.82 -7.51
N MET A 248 -7.55 5.77 -6.54
CA MET A 248 -8.97 5.53 -6.76
C MET A 248 -9.89 6.38 -5.86
N ASP A 249 -10.76 7.15 -6.52
CA ASP A 249 -11.78 7.96 -5.85
C ASP A 249 -12.92 7.09 -5.32
N ASN A 250 -13.51 6.27 -6.20
CA ASN A 250 -14.68 5.44 -5.91
C ASN A 250 -14.30 3.97 -5.75
N ALA A 251 -15.07 3.24 -4.93
CA ALA A 251 -14.90 1.80 -4.80
C ALA A 251 -15.17 1.10 -6.14
N PRO A 252 -14.27 0.22 -6.62
CA PRO A 252 -14.51 -0.56 -7.82
C PRO A 252 -15.73 -1.48 -7.69
N ALA A 253 -16.35 -1.82 -8.82
CA ALA A 253 -17.48 -2.74 -8.84
C ALA A 253 -17.16 -4.08 -8.15
N GLY A 254 -18.02 -4.48 -7.21
CA GLY A 254 -17.85 -5.71 -6.43
C GLY A 254 -16.89 -5.61 -5.24
N LEU A 255 -16.29 -4.43 -5.02
CA LEU A 255 -15.47 -4.13 -3.87
C LEU A 255 -16.12 -3.03 -3.01
N VAL A 256 -15.79 -3.01 -1.72
CA VAL A 256 -16.19 -1.95 -0.78
C VAL A 256 -14.95 -1.36 -0.12
N ARG A 257 -14.92 -0.03 0.07
CA ARG A 257 -13.83 0.64 0.78
C ARG A 257 -13.82 0.20 2.25
N VAL A 258 -12.63 0.01 2.81
CA VAL A 258 -12.42 -0.33 4.22
C VAL A 258 -11.40 0.63 4.81
N GLY A 259 -11.68 1.15 6.00
CA GLY A 259 -10.84 2.14 6.66
C GLY A 259 -10.96 3.54 6.04
N PRO A 260 -10.06 4.46 6.43
CA PRO A 260 -10.09 5.83 5.96
C PRO A 260 -9.71 5.93 4.47
N PRO A 261 -10.18 6.97 3.74
CA PRO A 261 -9.96 7.11 2.29
C PRO A 261 -8.50 7.03 1.85
N GLU A 262 -7.58 7.51 2.68
CA GLU A 262 -6.14 7.61 2.45
C GLU A 262 -5.48 6.23 2.44
N LEU A 263 -6.05 5.26 3.16
CA LEU A 263 -5.56 3.88 3.22
C LEU A 263 -5.70 3.16 1.86
N GLN A 264 -6.67 3.58 1.04
CA GLN A 264 -6.93 2.99 -0.29
C GLN A 264 -7.06 1.47 -0.26
N ALA A 265 -7.72 0.94 0.78
CA ALA A 265 -8.03 -0.48 0.94
C ALA A 265 -9.47 -0.79 0.56
N PHE A 266 -9.66 -1.86 -0.20
CA PHE A 266 -10.95 -2.32 -0.70
C PHE A 266 -11.11 -3.81 -0.44
N ARG A 267 -12.29 -4.24 0.02
CA ARG A 267 -12.62 -5.65 0.29
C ARG A 267 -13.58 -6.19 -0.75
N ARG A 268 -13.32 -7.38 -1.27
CA ARG A 268 -14.27 -8.10 -2.14
C ARG A 268 -15.45 -8.59 -1.31
N LEU A 269 -16.67 -8.26 -1.75
CA LEU A 269 -17.89 -8.73 -1.11
C LEU A 269 -18.01 -10.26 -1.23
N THR A 270 -18.53 -10.89 -0.18
CA THR A 270 -18.84 -12.32 -0.18
C THR A 270 -20.13 -12.60 -0.96
N PRO A 271 -20.33 -13.82 -1.49
CA PRO A 271 -21.60 -14.19 -2.12
C PRO A 271 -22.83 -13.96 -1.23
N GLN A 272 -22.67 -14.10 0.08
CA GLN A 272 -23.74 -13.87 1.06
C GLN A 272 -24.08 -12.38 1.19
N GLU A 273 -23.09 -11.50 1.15
CA GLU A 273 -23.30 -10.04 1.17
C GLU A 273 -23.88 -9.50 -0.15
N LEU A 274 -23.67 -10.23 -1.25
CA LEU A 274 -24.26 -9.92 -2.55
C LEU A 274 -25.69 -10.47 -2.70
N ALA A 275 -26.12 -11.38 -1.82
CA ALA A 275 -27.45 -11.96 -1.89
C ALA A 275 -28.52 -10.91 -1.50
N PRO A 276 -29.68 -10.88 -2.17
CA PRO A 276 -30.78 -10.02 -1.77
C PRO A 276 -31.17 -10.32 -0.32
N PRO A 277 -31.55 -9.29 0.48
CA PRO A 277 -31.90 -9.49 1.88
C PRO A 277 -33.03 -10.54 1.98
N PRO A 278 -32.98 -11.44 2.97
CA PRO A 278 -34.05 -12.41 3.16
C PRO A 278 -35.37 -11.66 3.31
N LYS A 279 -36.43 -12.19 2.67
CA LYS A 279 -37.77 -11.63 2.79
C LYS A 279 -38.09 -11.49 4.28
N PRO A 280 -38.57 -10.33 4.75
CA PRO A 280 -38.94 -10.17 6.14
C PRO A 280 -39.97 -11.25 6.50
N PRO A 281 -39.90 -11.81 7.73
CA PRO A 281 -40.91 -12.75 8.19
C PRO A 281 -42.30 -12.09 8.11
N PRO A 282 -43.38 -12.89 7.96
CA PRO A 282 -44.73 -12.36 8.03
C PRO A 282 -44.88 -11.53 9.31
N PRO A 283 -45.57 -10.37 9.25
CA PRO A 283 -45.77 -9.57 10.45
C PRO A 283 -46.43 -10.43 11.52
N GLU A 284 -45.81 -10.51 12.71
CA GLU A 284 -46.47 -11.08 13.88
C GLU A 284 -47.78 -10.32 14.13
N PRO A 285 -48.85 -11.01 14.58
CA PRO A 285 -50.10 -10.35 14.92
C PRO A 285 -49.82 -9.24 15.94
N PRO A 286 -50.48 -8.07 15.81
CA PRO A 286 -50.17 -6.90 16.62
C PRO A 286 -50.35 -7.25 18.10
N LYS A 287 -49.24 -7.26 18.84
CA LYS A 287 -49.31 -7.18 20.30
C LYS A 287 -49.91 -5.83 20.64
N VAL A 288 -51.01 -5.83 21.38
CA VAL A 288 -51.70 -4.64 21.87
C VAL A 288 -50.65 -3.69 22.46
N ALA A 289 -50.45 -2.56 21.78
CA ALA A 289 -49.44 -1.59 22.18
C ALA A 289 -49.88 -0.95 23.50
N LEU A 290 -49.15 -1.25 24.58
CA LEU A 290 -49.19 -0.41 25.76
C LEU A 290 -48.71 0.99 25.35
N ARG A 291 -49.50 2.00 25.71
CA ARG A 291 -49.26 3.40 25.44
C ARG A 291 -47.92 3.81 26.07
N VAL A 292 -46.87 3.92 25.26
CA VAL A 292 -45.56 4.40 25.70
C VAL A 292 -45.66 5.91 25.95
N PRO A 293 -45.28 6.41 27.14
CA PRO A 293 -45.23 7.85 27.41
C PRO A 293 -44.18 8.55 26.53
N PRO A 294 -44.31 9.87 26.28
CA PRO A 294 -43.37 10.62 25.46
C PRO A 294 -41.93 10.51 26.01
N PRO A 295 -40.91 10.45 25.14
CA PRO A 295 -39.52 10.33 25.58
C PRO A 295 -39.13 11.55 26.39
N ALA A 296 -38.44 11.31 27.51
CA ALA A 296 -37.81 12.34 28.32
C ALA A 296 -36.80 13.16 27.49
N PRO A 297 -36.57 14.44 27.83
CA PRO A 297 -35.55 15.24 27.16
C PRO A 297 -34.19 14.53 27.21
N ALA A 298 -33.48 14.53 26.08
CA ALA A 298 -32.19 13.89 25.96
C ALA A 298 -31.24 14.39 27.06
N PRO A 299 -30.51 13.50 27.75
CA PRO A 299 -29.51 13.92 28.71
C PRO A 299 -28.46 14.78 28.01
N ALA A 300 -27.91 15.75 28.72
CA ALA A 300 -26.78 16.55 28.24
C ALA A 300 -25.67 15.63 27.71
N PRO A 301 -24.97 16.00 26.62
CA PRO A 301 -23.89 15.19 26.10
C PRO A 301 -22.89 14.89 27.22
N PRO A 302 -22.42 13.64 27.34
CA PRO A 302 -21.44 13.30 28.36
C PRO A 302 -20.19 14.20 28.19
N PRO A 303 -19.47 14.48 29.29
CA PRO A 303 -18.23 15.23 29.20
C PRO A 303 -17.27 14.57 28.19
N PRO A 304 -16.46 15.38 27.47
CA PRO A 304 -15.56 14.85 26.46
C PRO A 304 -14.58 13.85 27.09
N THR A 305 -14.47 12.69 26.44
CA THR A 305 -13.52 11.63 26.81
C THR A 305 -12.15 11.90 26.20
N ALA A 306 -11.11 11.24 26.73
CA ALA A 306 -9.77 11.30 26.13
C ALA A 306 -9.78 10.88 24.65
N VAL A 307 -10.54 9.83 24.31
CA VAL A 307 -10.69 9.36 22.93
C VAL A 307 -11.36 10.42 22.05
N SER A 308 -12.46 11.04 22.50
CA SER A 308 -13.15 12.05 21.67
C SER A 308 -12.31 13.31 21.43
N LEU A 309 -11.55 13.76 22.42
CA LEU A 309 -10.62 14.89 22.27
C LEU A 309 -9.45 14.55 21.35
N HIS A 310 -8.94 13.31 21.43
CA HIS A 310 -7.91 12.84 20.53
C HIS A 310 -8.43 12.74 19.08
N THR A 311 -9.63 12.22 18.88
CA THR A 311 -10.28 12.19 17.55
C THR A 311 -10.47 13.60 16.98
N GLU A 312 -10.82 14.59 17.81
CA GLU A 312 -10.87 16.00 17.37
C GLU A 312 -9.50 16.50 16.88
N ALA A 313 -8.42 16.17 17.59
CA ALA A 313 -7.07 16.51 17.16
C ALA A 313 -6.71 15.85 15.82
N LEU A 314 -7.06 14.58 15.61
CA LEU A 314 -6.83 13.87 14.35
C LEU A 314 -7.58 14.54 13.18
N GLN A 315 -8.85 14.94 13.38
CA GLN A 315 -9.63 15.67 12.37
C GLN A 315 -8.98 17.01 12.00
N ARG A 316 -8.34 17.69 12.95
CA ARG A 316 -7.59 18.93 12.67
C ARG A 316 -6.33 18.67 11.86
N ILE A 317 -5.60 17.59 12.15
CA ILE A 317 -4.44 17.16 11.35
C ILE A 317 -4.89 16.86 9.91
N GLU A 318 -5.97 16.11 9.73
CA GLU A 318 -6.55 15.81 8.40
C GLU A 318 -6.96 17.09 7.66
N GLY A 319 -7.46 18.09 8.37
CA GLY A 319 -7.80 19.41 7.84
C GLY A 319 -6.60 20.35 7.59
N GLY A 320 -5.36 19.92 7.90
CA GLY A 320 -4.15 20.73 7.79
C GLY A 320 -3.95 21.76 8.92
N ASP A 321 -4.78 21.75 9.96
CA ASP A 321 -4.66 22.60 11.15
C ASP A 321 -3.75 21.94 12.21
N GLU A 322 -2.46 21.83 11.91
CA GLU A 322 -1.47 21.22 12.81
C GLU A 322 -1.32 22.00 14.13
N SER A 323 -1.41 23.33 14.09
CA SER A 323 -1.30 24.16 15.30
C SER A 323 -2.51 23.97 16.23
N GLY A 324 -3.72 23.88 15.67
CA GLY A 324 -4.92 23.57 16.42
C GLY A 324 -4.89 22.15 16.98
N ALA A 325 -4.44 21.17 16.19
CA ALA A 325 -4.26 19.79 16.65
C ALA A 325 -3.30 19.70 17.84
N ALA A 326 -2.14 20.38 17.78
CA ALA A 326 -1.19 20.42 18.89
C ALA A 326 -1.82 21.02 20.14
N SER A 327 -2.58 22.11 20.00
CA SER A 327 -3.28 22.77 21.11
C SER A 327 -4.33 21.85 21.74
N THR A 328 -5.09 21.12 20.93
CA THR A 328 -6.07 20.13 21.39
C THR A 328 -5.39 18.97 22.14
N LEU A 329 -4.28 18.43 21.62
CA LEU A 329 -3.52 17.36 22.28
C LEU A 329 -2.88 17.82 23.59
N GLU A 330 -2.40 19.06 23.67
CA GLU A 330 -1.89 19.63 24.91
C GLU A 330 -2.99 19.78 25.97
N ALA A 331 -4.15 20.31 25.59
CA ALA A 331 -5.30 20.43 26.48
C ALA A 331 -5.82 19.05 26.93
N LEU A 332 -5.82 18.06 26.04
CA LEU A 332 -6.09 16.66 26.35
C LEU A 332 -5.12 16.13 27.41
N LEU A 333 -3.81 16.32 27.22
CA LEU A 333 -2.80 15.80 28.14
C LEU A 333 -2.75 16.54 29.49
N GLN A 334 -3.26 17.76 29.56
CA GLN A 334 -3.52 18.42 30.85
C GLN A 334 -4.62 17.72 31.66
N GLN A 335 -5.62 17.15 30.98
CA GLN A 335 -6.74 16.43 31.61
C GLN A 335 -6.43 14.95 31.85
N PHE A 336 -5.74 14.31 30.91
CA PHE A 336 -5.45 12.87 30.91
C PHE A 336 -3.93 12.64 30.77
N ARG A 337 -3.19 12.90 31.86
CA ARG A 337 -1.71 12.93 31.84
C ARG A 337 -1.02 11.64 31.37
N ASP A 338 -1.59 10.48 31.68
CA ASP A 338 -1.02 9.18 31.31
C ASP A 338 -1.62 8.60 30.02
N TYR A 339 -2.33 9.41 29.23
CA TYR A 339 -2.97 8.97 27.99
C TYR A 339 -1.95 8.73 26.87
N LEU A 340 -1.46 7.50 26.80
CA LEU A 340 -0.42 7.05 25.85
C LEU A 340 -0.68 7.43 24.38
N PRO A 341 -1.91 7.25 23.83
CA PRO A 341 -2.15 7.60 22.43
C PRO A 341 -1.93 9.09 22.14
N GLY A 342 -2.42 9.97 23.01
CA GLY A 342 -2.27 11.41 22.83
C GLY A 342 -0.84 11.89 23.01
N MET A 343 -0.08 11.29 23.93
CA MET A 343 1.35 11.61 24.09
C MET A 343 2.16 11.19 22.86
N LEU A 344 1.88 10.01 22.31
CA LEU A 344 2.52 9.53 21.09
C LEU A 344 2.19 10.43 19.90
N GLU A 345 0.91 10.78 19.71
CA GLU A 345 0.49 11.64 18.60
C GLU A 345 1.12 13.05 18.70
N LEU A 346 1.12 13.65 19.89
CA LEU A 346 1.73 14.96 20.09
C LEU A 346 3.25 14.93 19.85
N ALA A 347 3.93 13.85 20.26
CA ALA A 347 5.35 13.68 20.00
C ALA A 347 5.65 13.63 18.49
N LEU A 348 4.88 12.85 17.74
CA LEU A 348 5.04 12.75 16.28
C LEU A 348 4.74 14.08 15.58
N LEU A 349 3.72 14.80 16.04
CA LEU A 349 3.39 16.13 15.51
C LEU A 349 4.51 17.14 15.79
N ARG A 350 5.09 17.12 17.00
CA ARG A 350 6.23 17.99 17.37
C ARG A 350 7.47 17.68 16.54
N GLU A 351 7.75 16.42 16.26
CA GLU A 351 8.86 16.03 15.40
C GLU A 351 8.68 16.57 13.97
N ARG A 352 7.47 16.45 13.38
CA ARG A 352 7.17 17.01 12.06
C ARG A 352 7.35 18.54 12.02
N ALA A 353 7.04 19.22 13.12
CA ALA A 353 7.24 20.65 13.28
C ALA A 353 8.71 21.05 13.59
N GLY A 354 9.65 20.10 13.63
CA GLY A 354 11.06 20.34 13.95
C GLY A 354 11.36 20.59 15.43
N ALA A 355 10.37 20.41 16.32
CA ALA A 355 10.51 20.59 17.77
C ALA A 355 11.00 19.31 18.45
N ARG A 356 12.18 18.82 18.04
CA ARG A 356 12.71 17.50 18.41
C ARG A 356 12.88 17.29 19.91
N GLU A 357 13.42 18.26 20.65
CA GLU A 357 13.58 18.14 22.11
C GLU A 357 12.23 17.89 22.81
N ALA A 358 11.17 18.58 22.38
CA ALA A 358 9.83 18.39 22.92
C ALA A 358 9.25 17.02 22.56
N ALA A 359 9.50 16.54 21.34
CA ALA A 359 9.10 15.19 20.90
C ALA A 359 9.81 14.10 21.72
N PHE A 360 11.12 14.25 21.98
CA PHE A 360 11.91 13.34 22.80
C PHE A 360 11.40 13.27 24.23
N ALA A 361 11.11 14.41 24.85
CA ALA A 361 10.56 14.46 26.21
C ALA A 361 9.21 13.70 26.30
N LEU A 362 8.34 13.87 25.31
CA LEU A 362 7.07 13.13 25.24
C LEU A 362 7.30 11.62 25.03
N MET A 363 8.24 11.23 24.18
CA MET A 363 8.53 9.82 23.91
C MET A 363 9.15 9.11 25.12
N HIS A 364 9.97 9.80 25.91
CA HIS A 364 10.37 9.28 27.23
C HIS A 364 9.17 9.03 28.14
N ASN A 365 8.21 9.97 28.19
CA ASN A 365 7.00 9.79 28.98
C ASN A 365 6.13 8.62 28.47
N VAL A 366 6.01 8.45 27.15
CA VAL A 366 5.31 7.30 26.54
C VAL A 366 5.95 5.99 26.96
N ARG A 367 7.29 5.88 26.84
CA ARG A 367 8.04 4.68 27.24
C ARG A 367 7.83 4.36 28.71
N ASP A 368 7.97 5.35 29.57
CA ASP A 368 7.89 5.19 31.02
C ASP A 368 6.47 4.80 31.45
N CYS A 369 5.44 5.45 30.89
CA CYS A 369 4.04 5.11 31.15
C CYS A 369 3.70 3.71 30.64
N ALA A 370 4.09 3.37 29.42
CA ALA A 370 3.81 2.06 28.82
C ALA A 370 4.52 0.91 29.56
N SER A 371 5.71 1.17 30.12
CA SER A 371 6.48 0.18 30.88
C SER A 371 5.86 -0.18 32.24
N ARG A 372 4.94 0.64 32.75
CA ARG A 372 4.19 0.36 33.99
C ARG A 372 2.95 -0.52 33.77
N LEU A 373 2.58 -0.79 32.52
CA LEU A 373 1.39 -1.55 32.16
C LEU A 373 1.76 -2.97 31.70
N PRO A 374 0.89 -3.98 31.91
CA PRO A 374 1.04 -5.30 31.30
C PRO A 374 1.17 -5.17 29.76
N PRO A 375 2.12 -5.88 29.11
CA PRO A 375 2.39 -5.74 27.68
C PRO A 375 1.18 -5.95 26.76
N ASP A 376 0.23 -6.79 27.18
CA ASP A 376 -1.01 -7.13 26.47
C ASP A 376 -2.22 -6.28 26.88
N GLN A 377 -2.08 -5.36 27.84
CA GLN A 377 -3.17 -4.47 28.21
C GLN A 377 -3.49 -3.54 27.03
N VAL A 378 -4.72 -3.63 26.53
CA VAL A 378 -5.22 -2.74 25.47
C VAL A 378 -5.49 -1.37 26.07
N ILE A 379 -4.94 -0.34 25.42
CA ILE A 379 -5.12 1.06 25.80
C ILE A 379 -6.20 1.65 24.90
N GLU A 380 -7.20 2.28 25.51
CA GLU A 380 -8.25 2.95 24.76
C GLU A 380 -7.68 4.15 23.98
N GLY A 381 -8.07 4.26 22.72
CA GLY A 381 -7.65 5.29 21.79
C GLY A 381 -8.55 5.32 20.57
N PRO A 382 -8.34 6.26 19.62
CA PRO A 382 -8.98 6.20 18.31
C PRO A 382 -8.80 4.82 17.65
N GLU A 383 -7.63 4.21 17.86
CA GLU A 383 -7.34 2.81 17.62
C GLU A 383 -6.87 2.16 18.93
N PRO A 384 -7.58 1.14 19.47
CA PRO A 384 -7.15 0.44 20.67
C PRO A 384 -5.92 -0.45 20.41
N LEU A 385 -4.79 -0.13 21.04
CA LEU A 385 -3.52 -0.84 20.84
C LEU A 385 -2.95 -1.33 22.18
N PRO A 386 -2.19 -2.44 22.21
CA PRO A 386 -1.62 -2.96 23.44
C PRO A 386 -0.47 -2.08 23.97
N ALA A 387 -0.24 -2.04 25.28
CA ALA A 387 0.82 -1.25 25.91
C ALA A 387 2.22 -1.49 25.30
N ARG A 388 2.51 -2.73 24.87
CA ARG A 388 3.77 -3.06 24.18
C ARG A 388 4.00 -2.26 22.89
N PHE A 389 2.94 -1.87 22.18
CA PHE A 389 3.04 -1.08 20.96
C PHE A 389 3.60 0.31 21.28
N TYR A 390 3.06 0.97 22.31
CA TYR A 390 3.50 2.30 22.73
C TYR A 390 4.93 2.28 23.25
N ARG A 391 5.30 1.25 24.02
CA ARG A 391 6.69 1.05 24.46
C ARG A 391 7.63 0.88 23.27
N ALA A 392 7.31 -0.02 22.35
CA ALA A 392 8.13 -0.28 21.16
C ALA A 392 8.26 0.96 20.26
N SER A 393 7.18 1.75 20.12
CA SER A 393 7.17 2.99 19.34
C SER A 393 8.09 4.04 19.95
N ALA A 394 8.04 4.21 21.27
CA ALA A 394 8.91 5.13 21.99
C ALA A 394 10.37 4.68 21.97
N ASP A 395 10.65 3.39 22.18
CA ASP A 395 12.01 2.83 22.13
C ASP A 395 12.62 3.03 20.74
N ALA A 396 11.86 2.77 19.68
CA ALA A 396 12.31 2.99 18.30
C ALA A 396 12.62 4.47 18.05
N PHE A 397 11.74 5.38 18.47
CA PHE A 397 11.92 6.82 18.29
C PHE A 397 13.17 7.34 19.01
N LEU A 398 13.38 6.94 20.26
CA LEU A 398 14.51 7.39 21.09
C LEU A 398 15.85 6.81 20.61
N THR A 399 15.85 5.60 20.06
CA THR A 399 17.06 4.94 19.55
C THR A 399 17.56 5.60 18.25
N LEU A 400 16.64 6.04 17.39
CA LEU A 400 16.97 6.73 16.12
C LEU A 400 17.69 8.07 16.32
N GLY A 401 17.53 8.74 17.47
CA GLY A 401 18.22 10.00 17.77
C GLY A 401 19.48 9.89 18.61
N SER A 402 19.92 8.68 18.97
CA SER A 402 21.15 8.46 19.74
C SER A 402 22.40 8.25 18.86
N ILE A 403 22.28 8.46 17.54
CA ILE A 403 23.31 8.18 16.52
C ILE A 403 23.91 9.48 15.94
N GLU A 404 23.58 10.65 16.48
CA GLU A 404 24.27 11.92 16.14
C GLU A 404 25.46 12.21 17.05
#